data_AF-A0A7V9C6V3-F1
#
_entry.id   AF-A0A7V9C6V3-F1
#
_cell.length_a   1.000
_cell.length_b   1.000
_cell.length_c   1.000
_cell.angle_alpha   90.00
_cell.angle_beta   90.00
_cell.angle_gamma   90.00
#
_symmetry.space_group_name_H-M   'P 1'
#
loop_
_entity.id
_entity.type
_entity.pdbx_description
1 polymer ?
#
loop_
_entity_poly.entity_id
_entity_poly.type
_entity_poly.pdbx_seq_one_letter_code
_entity_poly.pdbx_strand_id
1 'polypeptide(L)'
;MPVSKGRRKAVRRPTPPSKPVSSAVHKGPSPTWYVVTMFALMGLGVLLILANYINLLPGGTSNTWLMVGLAGIAVGFGMTLNYR
;
A
#
# COMPACT_ATOMS: atom_id res chain seq x y z
N MET A 1 61.15 10.72 42.92
CA MET A 1 59.90 9.97 42.61
C MET A 1 58.90 10.97 42.04
N PRO A 2 58.36 10.82 40.82
CA PRO A 2 57.34 11.75 40.34
C PRO A 2 55.94 11.25 40.73
N VAL A 3 55.16 12.11 41.37
CA VAL A 3 53.77 11.84 41.76
C VAL A 3 52.88 12.07 40.54
N SER A 4 52.17 11.03 40.09
CA SER A 4 51.21 11.14 38.99
C SER A 4 49.94 11.86 39.46
N LYS A 5 49.69 13.06 38.93
CA LYS A 5 48.43 13.78 39.14
C LYS A 5 47.30 13.01 38.45
N GLY A 6 46.34 12.53 39.24
CA GLY A 6 45.18 11.76 38.79
C GLY A 6 44.32 12.51 37.76
N ARG A 7 43.97 11.82 36.67
CA ARG A 7 43.11 12.33 35.60
C ARG A 7 41.66 12.37 36.08
N ARG A 8 41.11 13.56 36.31
CA ARG A 8 39.69 13.74 36.63
C ARG A 8 38.85 13.28 35.43
N LYS A 9 37.96 12.30 35.64
CA LYS A 9 37.00 11.83 34.64
C LYS A 9 36.13 13.00 34.18
N ALA A 10 36.01 13.19 32.87
CA ALA A 10 35.11 14.16 32.27
C ALA A 10 33.67 13.87 32.74
N VAL A 11 33.05 14.88 33.34
CA VAL A 11 31.64 14.86 33.75
C VAL A 11 30.80 14.60 32.51
N ARG A 12 30.12 13.45 32.48
CA ARG A 12 29.16 13.11 31.42
C ARG A 12 28.05 14.16 31.45
N ARG A 13 28.04 15.06 30.46
CA ARG A 13 26.87 15.91 30.22
C ARG A 13 25.67 14.99 29.98
N PRO A 14 24.51 15.25 30.61
CA PRO A 14 23.28 14.56 30.23
C PRO A 14 23.03 14.86 28.76
N THR A 15 23.04 13.82 27.92
CA THR A 15 22.50 13.93 26.57
C THR A 15 21.03 14.32 26.69
N PRO A 16 20.55 15.31 25.91
CA PRO A 16 19.13 15.65 25.92
C PRO A 16 18.30 14.39 25.62
N PRO A 17 17.13 14.21 26.26
CA PRO A 17 16.28 13.07 25.97
C PRO A 17 15.98 13.08 24.48
N SER A 18 16.28 11.96 23.81
CA SER A 18 15.85 11.71 22.45
C SER A 18 14.33 11.89 22.47
N LYS A 19 13.86 13.01 21.92
CA LYS A 19 12.43 13.14 21.61
C LYS A 19 12.15 11.93 20.71
N PRO A 20 11.21 11.02 21.05
CA PRO A 20 10.73 10.11 20.04
C PRO A 20 10.18 11.03 18.97
N VAL A 21 10.88 11.07 17.83
CA VAL A 21 10.41 11.77 16.64
C VAL A 21 9.07 11.12 16.41
N SER A 22 8.02 11.87 16.75
CA SER A 22 6.63 11.44 16.68
C SER A 22 6.51 10.69 15.39
N SER A 23 6.20 9.41 15.47
CA SER A 23 5.94 8.50 14.37
C SER A 23 5.45 9.32 13.19
N ALA A 24 6.38 9.70 12.30
CA ALA A 24 6.02 9.93 10.93
C ALA A 24 5.29 8.65 10.62
N VAL A 25 3.99 8.76 10.39
CA VAL A 25 3.14 7.64 10.02
C VAL A 25 3.79 7.12 8.74
N HIS A 26 4.78 6.24 8.91
CA HIS A 26 5.25 5.35 7.90
C HIS A 26 3.98 4.60 7.60
N LYS A 27 3.25 5.08 6.59
CA LYS A 27 2.20 4.33 5.93
C LYS A 27 2.92 3.06 5.54
N GLY A 28 2.78 2.05 6.40
CA GLY A 28 3.47 0.78 6.25
C GLY A 28 3.09 0.18 4.91
N PRO A 29 3.80 -0.88 4.49
CA PRO A 29 3.50 -1.58 3.24
C PRO A 29 1.98 -1.81 3.15
N SER A 30 1.41 -1.48 2.00
CA SER A 30 -0.02 -1.71 1.75
C SER A 30 -0.40 -3.16 2.09
N PRO A 31 -1.55 -3.38 2.75
CA PRO A 31 -1.97 -4.72 3.16
C PRO A 31 -2.03 -5.65 1.95
N THR A 32 -1.60 -6.91 2.12
CA THR A 32 -1.64 -7.92 1.05
C THR A 32 -3.06 -8.15 0.51
N TRP A 33 -4.08 -7.97 1.34
CA TRP A 33 -5.50 -7.92 0.95
C TRP A 33 -5.75 -6.96 -0.21
N TYR A 34 -4.99 -5.86 -0.27
CA TYR A 34 -5.27 -4.72 -1.12
C TYR A 34 -4.82 -5.05 -2.54
N VAL A 35 -3.62 -5.61 -2.63
CA VAL A 35 -3.07 -6.21 -3.85
C VAL A 35 -4.03 -7.29 -4.38
N VAL A 36 -4.53 -8.16 -3.50
CA VAL A 36 -5.48 -9.22 -3.90
C VAL A 36 -6.77 -8.60 -4.46
N THR A 37 -7.39 -7.63 -3.78
CA THR A 37 -8.58 -6.94 -4.30
C THR A 37 -8.32 -6.20 -5.60
N MET A 38 -7.16 -5.56 -5.75
CA MET A 38 -6.78 -4.82 -6.96
C MET A 38 -6.71 -5.76 -8.17
N PHE A 39 -5.93 -6.84 -8.05
CA PHE A 39 -5.81 -7.85 -9.11
C PHE A 39 -7.13 -8.58 -9.35
N ALA A 40 -7.88 -8.89 -8.30
CA ALA A 40 -9.19 -9.51 -8.43
C ALA A 40 -10.16 -8.61 -9.21
N LEU A 41 -10.24 -7.31 -8.92
CA LEU A 41 -11.12 -6.39 -9.65
C LEU A 41 -10.74 -6.26 -11.12
N MET A 42 -9.45 -6.14 -11.41
CA MET A 42 -8.96 -6.05 -12.78
C MET A 42 -9.22 -7.34 -13.55
N GLY A 43 -8.87 -8.50 -12.97
CA GLY A 43 -9.12 -9.81 -13.56
C GLY A 43 -10.60 -10.09 -13.75
N LEU A 44 -11.43 -9.80 -12.74
CA LEU A 44 -12.88 -10.00 -12.78
C LEU A 44 -13.54 -9.10 -13.82
N GLY A 45 -13.09 -7.85 -13.97
CA GLY A 45 -13.59 -6.94 -15.00
C GLY A 45 -13.31 -7.47 -16.41
N VAL A 46 -12.11 -8.00 -16.65
CA VAL A 46 -11.76 -8.66 -17.93
C VAL A 46 -12.60 -9.92 -18.15
N LEU A 47 -12.74 -10.76 -17.13
CA LEU A 47 -13.57 -11.96 -17.20
C LEU A 47 -15.04 -11.64 -17.47
N LEU A 48 -15.58 -10.56 -16.92
CA LEU A 48 -16.94 -10.09 -17.20
C LEU A 48 -17.12 -9.67 -18.66
N ILE A 49 -16.14 -8.95 -19.23
CA ILE A 49 -16.17 -8.57 -20.65
C ILE A 49 -16.13 -9.83 -21.53
N LEU A 50 -15.25 -10.79 -21.22
CA LEU A 50 -15.17 -12.06 -21.93
C LEU A 50 -16.48 -12.86 -21.83
N ALA A 51 -17.03 -12.99 -20.61
CA ALA A 51 -18.29 -13.68 -20.35
C ALA A 51 -19.47 -13.06 -21.10
N ASN A 52 -19.50 -11.72 -21.23
CA ASN A 52 -20.51 -11.03 -22.02
C ASN A 52 -20.40 -11.39 -23.51
N TYR A 53 -19.17 -11.45 -24.05
CA TYR A 53 -18.93 -11.74 -25.46
C TYR A 53 -19.20 -13.20 -25.86
N ILE A 54 -19.00 -14.16 -24.94
CA ILE A 54 -19.37 -15.57 -25.20
C ILE A 54 -20.86 -15.86 -24.95
N ASN A 55 -21.69 -14.82 -24.74
CA ASN A 55 -23.13 -14.91 -24.43
C ASN A 55 -23.46 -15.78 -23.20
N LEU A 56 -22.53 -15.88 -22.23
CA LEU A 56 -22.76 -16.62 -20.98
C LEU A 56 -23.71 -15.88 -20.03
N LEU A 57 -23.86 -14.57 -20.22
CA LEU A 57 -24.72 -13.70 -19.43
C LEU A 57 -26.12 -13.57 -20.06
N PRO A 58 -27.21 -13.58 -19.26
CA PRO A 58 -28.56 -13.41 -19.77
C PRO A 58 -28.71 -12.02 -20.41
N GLY A 59 -29.25 -11.98 -21.63
CA GLY A 59 -29.48 -10.74 -22.40
C GLY A 59 -28.54 -10.50 -23.58
N GLY A 60 -27.62 -11.42 -23.90
CA GLY A 60 -26.70 -11.30 -25.04
C GLY A 60 -25.59 -10.27 -24.83
N THR A 61 -24.91 -9.87 -25.92
CA THR A 61 -23.92 -8.77 -25.89
C THR A 61 -24.61 -7.48 -25.46
N SER A 62 -24.37 -7.03 -24.23
CA SER A 62 -25.06 -5.89 -23.64
C SER A 62 -24.06 -4.86 -23.15
N ASN A 63 -24.29 -3.61 -23.58
CA ASN A 63 -23.45 -2.49 -23.23
C ASN A 63 -23.37 -2.25 -21.72
N THR A 64 -24.40 -2.65 -20.96
CA THR A 64 -24.41 -2.57 -19.49
C THR A 64 -23.31 -3.44 -18.88
N TRP A 65 -23.12 -4.68 -19.37
CA TRP A 65 -22.05 -5.56 -18.87
C TRP A 65 -20.67 -5.06 -19.25
N LEU A 66 -20.53 -4.41 -20.40
CA LEU A 66 -19.29 -3.74 -20.81
C LEU A 66 -18.98 -2.55 -19.89
N MET A 67 -19.97 -1.73 -19.56
CA MET A 67 -19.80 -0.61 -18.62
C MET A 67 -19.42 -1.10 -17.22
N VAL A 68 -20.04 -2.18 -16.73
CA VAL A 68 -19.69 -2.77 -15.42
C VAL A 68 -18.27 -3.35 -15.42
N GLY A 69 -17.90 -4.09 -16.47
CA GLY A 69 -16.54 -4.62 -16.62
C GLY A 69 -15.49 -3.50 -16.70
N LEU A 70 -15.77 -2.47 -17.48
CA LEU A 70 -14.91 -1.29 -17.62
C LEU A 70 -14.78 -0.52 -16.31
N ALA A 71 -15.89 -0.30 -15.59
CA ALA A 71 -15.87 0.35 -14.28
C ALA A 71 -15.04 -0.46 -13.27
N GLY A 72 -15.19 -1.80 -13.26
CA GLY A 72 -14.40 -2.68 -12.41
C GLY A 72 -12.89 -2.58 -12.68
N ILE A 73 -12.50 -2.55 -13.96
CA ILE A 73 -11.09 -2.34 -14.35
C ILE A 73 -10.61 -0.95 -13.94
N ALA A 74 -11.41 0.10 -14.16
CA ALA A 74 -11.05 1.47 -13.81
C ALA A 74 -10.86 1.66 -12.30
N VAL A 75 -11.72 1.05 -11.48
CA VAL A 75 -11.58 1.05 -10.02
C VAL A 75 -10.34 0.26 -9.58
N GLY A 76 -10.11 -0.93 -10.14
CA GLY A 76 -8.92 -1.73 -9.85
C GLY A 76 -7.62 -1.02 -10.25
N PHE A 77 -7.62 -0.32 -11.39
CA PHE A 77 -6.51 0.53 -11.80
C PHE A 77 -6.35 1.74 -10.87
N GLY A 78 -7.44 2.40 -10.47
CA GLY A 78 -7.39 3.51 -9.50
C GLY A 78 -6.81 3.10 -8.15
N MET A 79 -7.03 1.85 -7.72
CA MET A 79 -6.39 1.31 -6.52
C MET A 79 -4.85 1.29 -6.63
N THR A 80 -4.29 1.13 -7.82
CA THR A 80 -2.82 1.22 -8.03
C THR A 80 -2.27 2.59 -7.66
N LEU A 81 -3.04 3.66 -7.85
CA LEU A 81 -2.62 5.04 -7.58
C LEU A 81 -2.54 5.36 -6.08
N ASN A 82 -3.30 4.63 -5.27
CA ASN A 82 -3.29 4.77 -3.81
C ASN A 82 -2.50 3.63 -3.13
N TYR A 83 -1.85 2.78 -3.92
CA TYR A 83 -0.92 1.76 -3.44
C TYR A 83 0.29 2.41 -2.75
N ARG A 84 0.74 1.86 -1.63
CA ARG A 84 1.85 2.37 -0.80
C ARG A 84 2.81 1.27 -0.41
#